data_AF-B4LPS7-F1
#
_entry.id   AF-B4LPS7-F1
#
_cell.length_a   1.000
_cell.length_b   1.000
_cell.length_c   1.000
_cell.angle_alpha   90.00
_cell.angle_beta   90.00
_cell.angle_gamma   90.00
#
_symmetry.space_group_name_H-M   'P 1'
#
loop_
_entity.id
_entity.type
_entity.pdbx_description
1 polymer ?
#
loop_
_entity_poly.entity_id
_entity_poly.type
_entity_poly.pdbx_seq_one_letter_code
_entity_poly.pdbx_strand_id
1 'polypeptide(L)'
;MFPEKFNHKWQLLLLTTLLLVACLSICVEGRPSPDADVGQGAAAQLLVDPSEYPGNLPPETILKVQQCEKDQTTMELCMRCAKVTKSEIIYPMCCNNDDSVKDWCHDYVYYGDDEGY
;
A
#
# COMPACT_ATOMS: atom_id res chain seq x y z
N MET A 1 -13.06 -23.91 -45.77
CA MET A 1 -12.72 -22.78 -44.88
C MET A 1 -13.05 -23.27 -43.46
N PHE A 2 -12.18 -23.72 -42.57
CA PHE A 2 -10.75 -23.60 -42.29
C PHE A 2 -10.17 -25.01 -41.98
N PRO A 3 -8.90 -25.31 -42.30
CA PRO A 3 -8.34 -26.65 -42.08
C PRO A 3 -7.98 -26.92 -40.61
N GLU A 4 -8.55 -28.01 -40.07
CA GLU A 4 -8.19 -28.66 -38.81
C GLU A 4 -6.84 -29.38 -38.91
N LYS A 5 -5.74 -28.66 -38.67
CA LYS A 5 -4.51 -29.28 -38.14
C LYS A 5 -3.97 -28.42 -37.01
N PHE A 6 -4.72 -28.37 -35.92
CA PHE A 6 -4.29 -27.70 -34.70
C PHE A 6 -3.21 -28.58 -34.04
N ASN A 7 -1.95 -28.26 -34.36
CA ASN A 7 -0.77 -28.94 -33.85
C ASN A 7 -0.81 -28.94 -32.31
N HIS A 8 -0.66 -30.09 -31.65
CA HIS A 8 -0.65 -30.19 -30.18
C HIS A 8 0.29 -29.19 -29.51
N LYS A 9 1.40 -28.83 -30.18
CA LYS A 9 2.32 -27.78 -29.72
C LYS A 9 1.67 -26.40 -29.67
N TRP A 10 0.84 -26.07 -30.66
CA TRP A 10 0.05 -24.83 -30.68
C TRP A 10 -1.06 -24.85 -29.64
N GLN A 11 -1.68 -26.00 -29.41
CA GLN A 11 -2.69 -26.20 -28.36
C GLN A 11 -2.09 -25.97 -26.97
N LEU A 12 -0.89 -26.49 -26.73
CA LEU A 12 -0.17 -26.29 -25.47
C LEU A 12 0.26 -24.82 -25.30
N LEU A 13 0.72 -24.15 -26.37
CA LEU A 13 1.08 -22.73 -26.35
C LEU A 13 -0.13 -21.81 -26.08
N LEU A 14 -1.30 -22.12 -26.65
CA LEU A 14 -2.51 -21.36 -26.36
C LEU A 14 -2.98 -21.54 -24.92
N LEU A 15 -2.91 -22.77 -24.38
CA LEU A 15 -3.30 -23.03 -22.99
C LEU A 15 -2.36 -22.36 -21.98
N THR A 16 -1.06 -22.34 -22.22
CA THR A 16 -0.10 -21.69 -21.32
C THR A 16 -0.23 -20.17 -21.33
N THR A 17 -0.43 -19.57 -22.51
CA THR A 17 -0.67 -18.12 -22.63
C THR A 17 -2.00 -17.72 -21.97
N LEU A 18 -3.06 -18.49 -22.15
CA LEU A 18 -4.35 -18.25 -21.47
C LEU A 18 -4.23 -18.35 -19.94
N LEU A 19 -3.50 -19.33 -19.42
CA LEU A 19 -3.26 -19.48 -17.98
C LEU A 19 -2.48 -18.29 -17.40
N LEU A 20 -1.44 -17.82 -18.11
CA LEU A 20 -0.63 -16.66 -17.70
C LEU A 20 -1.46 -15.37 -17.66
N VAL A 21 -2.32 -15.14 -18.65
CA VAL A 21 -3.22 -13.97 -18.69
C VAL A 21 -4.26 -14.03 -17.56
N ALA A 22 -4.79 -15.22 -17.26
CA ALA A 22 -5.71 -15.40 -16.15
C ALA A 22 -5.06 -15.10 -14.80
N CYS A 23 -3.81 -15.54 -14.56
CA CYS A 23 -3.07 -15.25 -13.33
C CYS A 23 -2.80 -13.75 -13.12
N LEU A 24 -2.53 -13.01 -14.18
CA LEU A 24 -2.31 -11.56 -14.10
C LEU A 24 -3.61 -10.79 -13.74
N SER A 25 -4.76 -11.35 -14.08
CA SER A 25 -6.07 -10.71 -13.82
C SER A 25 -6.52 -10.82 -12.36
N ILE A 26 -5.93 -11.72 -11.56
CA ILE A 26 -6.29 -11.92 -10.14
C ILE A 26 -5.59 -10.88 -9.23
N CYS A 27 -4.63 -10.13 -9.75
CA CYS A 27 -3.92 -9.10 -8.97
C CYS A 27 -4.65 -7.74 -8.96
N VAL A 28 -5.80 -7.60 -9.63
CA VAL A 28 -6.60 -6.36 -9.61
C VAL A 28 -7.69 -6.42 -8.54
N GLU A 29 -7.28 -6.62 -7.28
CA GLU A 29 -8.17 -6.35 -6.14
C GLU A 29 -8.17 -4.83 -5.92
N GLY A 30 -9.01 -4.13 -6.68
CA GLY A 30 -9.32 -2.73 -6.41
C GLY A 30 -9.98 -2.65 -5.04
N ARG A 31 -9.27 -2.09 -4.05
CA ARG A 31 -9.79 -1.84 -2.70
C ARG A 31 -11.08 -1.01 -2.82
N PRO A 32 -12.26 -1.52 -2.41
CA PRO A 32 -13.49 -0.74 -2.48
C PRO A 32 -13.40 0.46 -1.52
N SER A 33 -13.74 1.65 -2.02
CA SER A 33 -13.94 2.85 -1.21
C SER A 33 -15.21 2.67 -0.38
N PRO A 34 -15.16 2.69 0.97
CA PRO A 34 -16.36 2.70 1.78
C PRO A 34 -16.94 4.12 1.80
N ASP A 35 -17.85 4.40 0.87
CA ASP A 35 -18.74 5.56 0.95
C ASP A 35 -20.13 5.11 1.42
N ALA A 36 -20.51 5.65 2.59
CA ALA A 36 -21.85 5.79 3.17
C ALA A 36 -22.59 4.53 3.70
N ASP A 37 -22.66 4.39 5.03
CA ASP A 37 -23.88 4.70 5.82
C ASP A 37 -23.75 4.18 7.27
N VAL A 38 -23.36 5.03 8.23
CA VAL A 38 -23.86 5.02 9.62
C VAL A 38 -23.68 6.43 10.17
N GLY A 39 -24.77 7.17 10.33
CA GLY A 39 -24.78 8.39 11.12
C GLY A 39 -24.64 8.09 12.61
N GLN A 40 -23.78 8.83 13.31
CA GLN A 40 -24.03 9.36 14.66
C GLN A 40 -22.88 10.26 15.12
N GLY A 41 -23.20 11.50 15.53
CA GLY A 41 -22.57 12.10 16.71
C GLY A 41 -21.28 12.90 16.51
N ALA A 42 -21.41 14.22 16.67
CA ALA A 42 -20.34 15.12 17.02
C ALA A 42 -19.58 14.66 18.28
N ALA A 43 -18.26 14.86 18.28
CA ALA A 43 -17.37 14.82 19.44
C ALA A 43 -17.32 13.49 20.23
N ALA A 44 -16.87 12.42 19.60
CA ALA A 44 -16.24 11.31 20.32
C ALA A 44 -14.72 11.52 20.31
N GLN A 45 -14.14 11.87 21.46
CA GLN A 45 -12.71 11.67 21.64
C GLN A 45 -12.40 10.22 21.30
N LEU A 46 -11.54 10.00 20.32
CA LEU A 46 -11.11 8.68 19.90
C LEU A 46 -10.50 7.98 21.12
N LEU A 47 -11.27 7.10 21.76
CA LEU A 47 -10.74 6.07 22.63
C LEU A 47 -10.03 5.08 21.71
N VAL A 48 -8.86 5.48 21.22
CA VAL A 48 -7.99 4.62 20.44
C VAL A 48 -7.41 3.62 21.41
N ASP A 49 -7.80 2.36 21.27
CA ASP A 49 -7.13 1.28 21.96
C ASP A 49 -5.78 1.00 21.26
N PRO A 50 -4.63 1.29 21.91
CA PRO A 50 -3.32 1.11 21.28
C PRO A 50 -2.94 -0.36 21.07
N SER A 51 -3.71 -1.32 21.60
CA SER A 51 -3.40 -2.75 21.43
C SER A 51 -3.89 -3.34 20.11
N GLU A 52 -4.73 -2.61 19.36
CA GLU A 52 -5.25 -3.06 18.07
C GLU A 52 -4.26 -2.83 16.90
N TYR A 53 -3.19 -2.04 17.10
CA TYR A 53 -2.23 -1.79 16.03
C TYR A 53 -1.26 -2.97 15.85
N PRO A 54 -1.06 -3.50 14.61
CA PRO A 54 -0.18 -4.63 14.37
C PRO A 54 1.29 -4.23 14.55
N GLY A 55 1.82 -4.42 15.76
CA GLY A 55 3.23 -4.21 16.08
C GLY A 55 3.45 -3.88 17.56
N ASN A 56 4.63 -4.19 18.07
CA ASN A 56 5.05 -3.73 19.41
C ASN A 56 5.50 -2.26 19.32
N LEU A 57 4.56 -1.33 19.18
CA LEU A 57 4.82 0.11 19.20
C LEU A 57 4.34 0.74 20.52
N PRO A 58 5.01 1.78 21.03
CA PRO A 58 4.50 2.52 22.18
C PRO A 58 3.20 3.27 21.80
N PRO A 59 2.28 3.47 22.77
CA PRO A 59 0.94 4.01 22.51
C PRO A 59 0.93 5.41 21.90
N GLU A 60 1.96 6.21 22.19
CA GLU A 60 2.16 7.55 21.61
C GLU A 60 2.41 7.50 20.10
N THR A 61 3.15 6.50 19.62
CA THR A 61 3.49 6.34 18.20
C THR A 61 2.28 5.86 17.41
N ILE A 62 1.41 5.05 18.02
CA ILE A 62 0.19 4.56 17.38
C ILE A 62 -0.76 5.71 17.03
N LEU A 63 -0.94 6.68 17.93
CA LEU A 63 -1.77 7.86 17.66
C LEU A 63 -1.23 8.69 16.49
N LYS A 64 0.09 8.83 16.41
CA LYS A 64 0.77 9.58 15.34
C LYS A 64 0.66 8.85 14.00
N VAL A 65 0.81 7.53 14.00
CA VAL A 65 0.62 6.70 12.82
C VAL A 65 -0.82 6.76 12.32
N GLN A 66 -1.81 6.72 13.20
CA GLN A 66 -3.21 6.87 12.79
C GLN A 66 -3.51 8.26 12.21
N GLN A 67 -2.84 9.29 12.72
CA GLN A 67 -2.97 10.63 12.13
C GLN A 67 -2.28 10.70 10.75
N CYS A 68 -1.15 10.01 10.58
CA CYS A 68 -0.46 9.84 9.31
C CYS A 68 -1.33 9.10 8.27
N GLU A 69 -2.05 8.05 8.68
CA GLU A 69 -2.97 7.30 7.80
C GLU A 69 -4.16 8.13 7.30
N LYS A 70 -4.49 9.25 7.95
CA LYS A 70 -5.49 10.21 7.45
C LYS A 70 -4.92 11.12 6.35
N ASP A 71 -3.61 11.33 6.33
CA ASP A 71 -2.93 12.09 5.28
C ASP A 71 -2.42 11.12 4.21
N GLN A 72 -3.20 10.97 3.14
CA GLN A 72 -2.89 9.99 2.10
C GLN A 72 -1.51 10.20 1.48
N THR A 73 -1.10 11.45 1.27
CA THR A 73 0.20 11.77 0.65
C THR A 73 1.39 11.36 1.53
N THR A 74 1.27 11.63 2.83
CA THR A 74 2.30 11.27 3.82
C THR A 74 2.30 9.78 4.07
N MET A 75 1.13 9.15 4.19
CA MET A 75 0.98 7.70 4.32
C MET A 75 1.66 6.98 3.14
N GLU A 76 1.37 7.38 1.91
CA GLU A 76 1.94 6.77 0.72
C GLU A 76 3.47 6.90 0.67
N LEU A 77 4.00 8.08 1.01
CA LEU A 77 5.44 8.29 1.13
C LEU A 77 6.06 7.35 2.17
N CYS A 78 5.51 7.32 3.39
CA CYS A 78 6.03 6.52 4.49
C CYS A 78 5.91 5.02 4.23
N MET A 79 4.82 4.55 3.62
CA MET A 79 4.67 3.16 3.18
C MET A 79 5.72 2.78 2.14
N ARG A 80 5.92 3.64 1.12
CA ARG A 80 6.90 3.39 0.05
C ARG A 80 8.31 3.33 0.62
N CYS A 81 8.65 4.25 1.53
CA CYS A 81 9.91 4.31 2.24
C CYS A 81 10.18 3.06 3.11
N ALA A 82 9.20 2.64 3.90
CA ALA A 82 9.31 1.42 4.72
C ALA A 82 9.50 0.16 3.86
N LYS A 83 8.83 0.09 2.69
CA LYS A 83 8.96 -1.02 1.74
C LYS A 83 10.37 -1.14 1.15
N VAL A 84 11.00 -0.03 0.77
CA VAL A 84 12.33 -0.04 0.15
C VAL A 84 13.45 -0.28 1.16
N THR A 85 13.29 0.24 2.39
CA THR A 85 14.25 0.05 3.48
C THR A 85 14.13 -1.30 4.17
N LYS A 86 12.97 -1.96 4.04
CA LYS A 86 12.63 -3.23 4.71
C LYS A 86 12.73 -3.14 6.24
N SER A 87 12.51 -1.95 6.78
CA SER A 87 12.64 -1.67 8.20
C SER A 87 11.28 -1.30 8.79
N GLU A 88 10.88 -2.05 9.82
CA GLU A 88 9.59 -1.89 10.49
C GLU A 88 9.51 -0.60 11.32
N ILE A 89 10.66 0.00 11.67
CA ILE A 89 10.72 1.26 12.43
C ILE A 89 10.60 2.51 11.54
N ILE A 90 10.82 2.39 10.23
CA ILE A 90 10.82 3.55 9.33
C ILE A 90 9.43 4.13 9.16
N TYR A 91 8.40 3.27 9.07
CA TYR A 91 7.01 3.73 8.94
C TYR A 91 6.58 4.64 10.10
N PRO A 92 6.70 4.21 11.38
CA PRO A 92 6.35 5.08 12.51
C PRO A 92 7.24 6.32 12.64
N MET A 93 8.55 6.21 12.38
CA MET A 93 9.47 7.36 12.41
C MET A 93 9.11 8.40 11.34
N CYS A 94 8.79 7.95 10.12
CA CYS A 94 8.35 8.81 9.02
C CYS A 94 7.02 9.50 9.33
N CYS A 95 6.05 8.77 9.88
CA CYS A 95 4.74 9.32 10.25
C CYS A 95 4.82 10.34 11.40
N ASN A 96 5.80 10.22 12.30
CA ASN A 96 6.06 11.21 13.35
C ASN A 96 7.02 12.34 12.90
N ASN A 97 7.62 12.20 11.72
CA ASN A 97 8.79 12.98 11.29
C ASN A 97 9.91 13.04 12.35
N ASP A 98 10.14 11.92 13.05
CA ASP A 98 11.26 11.80 13.98
C ASP A 98 12.57 11.89 13.21
N ASP A 99 13.56 12.62 13.73
CA ASP A 99 14.87 12.80 13.12
C ASP A 99 14.83 13.26 11.64
N SER A 100 13.78 14.00 11.23
CA SER A 100 13.55 14.40 9.83
C SER A 100 13.46 13.21 8.86
N VAL A 101 13.04 12.04 9.37
CA VAL A 101 12.91 10.81 8.56
C VAL A 101 11.90 10.97 7.44
N LYS A 102 10.90 11.86 7.56
CA LYS A 102 9.97 12.15 6.45
C LYS A 102 10.69 12.75 5.25
N ASP A 103 11.57 13.72 5.49
CA ASP A 103 12.36 14.38 4.44
C ASP A 103 13.37 13.41 3.83
N TRP A 104 14.05 12.63 4.68
CA TRP A 104 14.93 11.55 4.23
C TRP A 104 14.19 10.52 3.37
N CYS A 105 12.97 10.13 3.76
CA CYS A 105 12.13 9.22 3.01
C CYS A 105 11.74 9.80 1.65
N HIS A 106 11.46 11.10 1.57
CA HIS A 106 11.21 11.78 0.31
C HIS A 106 12.42 11.68 -0.62
N ASP A 107 13.58 12.10 -0.14
CA ASP A 107 14.82 12.09 -0.93
C ASP A 107 15.23 10.68 -1.34
N TYR A 108 15.05 9.70 -0.45
CA TYR A 108 15.41 8.31 -0.71
C TYR A 108 14.47 7.63 -1.72
N VAL A 109 13.16 7.89 -1.62
CA VAL A 109 12.15 7.30 -2.51
C VAL A 109 12.20 7.91 -3.90
N TYR A 110 12.46 9.21 -4.01
CA TYR A 110 12.49 9.95 -5.27
C TYR A 110 13.92 10.18 -5.80
N TYR A 111 14.91 9.48 -5.24
CA TYR A 111 16.28 9.60 -5.70
C TYR A 111 16.39 9.19 -7.19
N GLY A 112 16.71 10.16 -8.05
CA GLY A 112 16.87 9.96 -9.49
C GLY A 112 15.61 10.16 -10.33
N ASP A 113 14.50 10.59 -9.73
CA ASP A 113 13.31 11.07 -10.45
C ASP A 113 13.41 12.60 -10.62
N ASP A 114 13.67 13.06 -11.85
CA ASP A 114 13.75 14.50 -12.18
C ASP A 114 12.38 15.23 -12.18
N GLU A 115 11.27 14.55 -11.86
CA GLU A 115 9.90 15.10 -11.87
C GLU A 115 9.38 15.56 -10.48
N GLY A 116 10.26 15.80 -9.52
CA GLY A 116 9.89 16.19 -8.15
C GLY A 116 9.89 17.69 -7.85
N TYR A 117 9.09 18.52 -8.55
CA TYR A 117 8.87 19.94 -8.19
C TYR A 117 7.42 20.38 -8.33
#